data_AF-A0A4Z2EC19-F1
#
_entry.id   AF-A0A4Z2EC19-F1
#
_cell.length_a   1.000
_cell.length_b   1.000
_cell.length_c   1.000
_cell.angle_alpha   90.00
_cell.angle_beta   90.00
_cell.angle_gamma   90.00
#
_symmetry.space_group_name_H-M   'P 1'
#
loop_
_entity.id
_entity.type
_entity.pdbx_description
1 polymer ?
#
loop_
_entity_poly.entity_id
_entity_poly.type
_entity_poly.pdbx_seq_one_letter_code
_entity_poly.pdbx_strand_id
1 'polypeptide(L)'
;MSAGSRTVEDVRKLLTSCQAADSQQRMKFYDSWAETYEQDTLMMQYRATHLAVDLLSANVSENREAVQVLDVACGSGRVAQLMVERGFQHFVGVDGSRGMLDQAAKTGLYQELKLALLGTEPLPAQPGAFDVVVLVGALDPGFAPVSVVRELCHAAKPGPPAARSRLCVRDTVVTAPPGGRGGFTPGAYEA
;
A
#
# COMPACT_ATOMS: atom_id res chain seq x y z
N MET A 1 20.12 21.09 -14.48
CA MET A 1 19.90 20.22 -15.66
C MET A 1 18.42 19.90 -15.70
N SER A 2 17.75 20.16 -16.84
CA SER A 2 16.32 19.89 -16.97
C SER A 2 16.12 18.38 -16.98
N ALA A 3 15.58 17.84 -15.89
CA ALA A 3 15.12 16.45 -15.86
C ALA A 3 13.96 16.37 -16.86
N GLY A 4 14.20 15.76 -18.02
CA GLY A 4 13.14 15.50 -18.99
C GLY A 4 12.03 14.72 -18.28
N SER A 5 10.82 15.26 -18.26
CA SER A 5 9.66 14.57 -17.68
C SER A 5 9.52 13.21 -18.34
N ARG A 6 9.49 12.13 -17.55
CA ARG A 6 9.14 10.80 -18.04
C ARG A 6 7.75 10.86 -18.69
N THR A 7 7.52 10.03 -19.70
CA THR A 7 6.20 9.85 -20.30
C THR A 7 5.47 8.66 -19.66
N VAL A 8 4.15 8.57 -19.87
CA VAL A 8 3.34 7.40 -19.45
C VAL A 8 3.92 6.08 -19.99
N GLU A 9 4.47 6.10 -21.21
CA GLU A 9 5.07 4.92 -21.82
C GLU A 9 6.38 4.53 -21.11
N ASP A 10 7.18 5.50 -20.68
CA ASP A 10 8.41 5.25 -19.92
C ASP A 10 8.09 4.62 -18.56
N VAL A 11 7.07 5.13 -17.86
CA VAL A 11 6.60 4.56 -16.58
C VAL A 11 6.07 3.14 -16.77
N ARG A 12 5.34 2.87 -17.85
CA ARG A 12 4.85 1.52 -18.17
C ARG A 12 5.99 0.52 -18.41
N LYS A 13 7.02 0.93 -19.18
CA LYS A 13 8.22 0.10 -19.40
C LYS A 13 8.97 -0.16 -18.11
N LEU A 14 9.11 0.86 -17.27
CA LEU A 14 9.73 0.78 -15.96
C LEU A 14 9.02 -0.28 -15.09
N LEU A 15 7.69 -0.19 -14.97
CA LEU A 15 6.88 -1.18 -14.24
C LEU A 15 7.01 -2.61 -14.81
N THR A 16 7.00 -2.76 -16.13
CA THR A 16 7.13 -4.08 -16.78
C THR A 16 8.49 -4.73 -16.46
N SER A 17 9.57 -3.93 -16.42
CA SER A 17 10.90 -4.43 -16.06
C SER A 17 10.99 -4.93 -14.62
N CYS A 18 10.21 -4.35 -13.71
CA CYS A 18 10.15 -4.74 -12.30
C CYS A 18 9.49 -6.13 -12.10
N GLN A 19 8.46 -6.44 -12.89
CA GLN A 19 7.69 -7.68 -12.73
C GLN A 19 8.50 -8.95 -12.99
N ALA A 20 9.56 -8.87 -13.80
CA ALA A 20 10.42 -10.01 -14.13
C ALA A 20 11.53 -10.28 -13.11
N ALA A 21 11.72 -9.40 -12.12
CA ALA A 21 12.81 -9.48 -11.16
C ALA A 21 12.50 -10.40 -9.96
N ASP A 22 13.50 -10.81 -9.18
CA ASP A 22 13.26 -11.45 -7.88
C ASP A 22 12.88 -10.43 -6.79
N SER A 23 12.55 -10.88 -5.57
CA SER A 23 12.05 -10.01 -4.50
C SER A 23 13.07 -8.96 -4.06
N GLN A 24 14.35 -9.31 -3.97
CA GLN A 24 15.41 -8.37 -3.56
C GLN A 24 15.71 -7.36 -4.67
N GLN A 25 15.74 -7.81 -5.93
CA GLN A 25 15.93 -6.95 -7.09
C GLN A 25 14.76 -5.96 -7.24
N ARG A 26 13.53 -6.39 -6.98
CA ARG A 26 12.36 -5.50 -6.94
C ARG A 26 12.51 -4.43 -5.87
N MET A 27 12.97 -4.76 -4.66
CA MET A 27 13.15 -3.73 -3.63
C MET A 27 14.21 -2.70 -4.03
N LYS A 28 15.33 -3.13 -4.62
CA LYS A 28 16.35 -2.21 -5.17
C LYS A 28 15.78 -1.31 -6.27
N PHE A 29 14.89 -1.87 -7.10
CA PHE A 29 14.18 -1.09 -8.10
C PHE A 29 13.31 -0.01 -7.45
N TYR A 30 12.51 -0.36 -6.44
CA TYR A 30 11.68 0.59 -5.69
C TYR A 30 12.54 1.63 -4.95
N ASP A 31 13.70 1.24 -4.40
CA ASP A 31 14.66 2.17 -3.80
C ASP A 31 15.10 3.24 -4.82
N SER A 32 15.44 2.81 -6.04
CA SER A 32 15.87 3.73 -7.12
C SER A 32 14.73 4.59 -7.67
N TRP A 33 13.48 4.14 -7.54
CA TRP A 33 12.31 4.81 -8.08
C TRP A 33 11.68 5.79 -7.09
N ALA A 34 11.92 5.61 -5.79
CA ALA A 34 11.23 6.26 -4.68
C ALA A 34 11.06 7.78 -4.82
N GLU A 35 12.11 8.52 -5.20
CA GLU A 35 12.05 9.99 -5.33
C GLU A 35 11.07 10.49 -6.40
N THR A 36 10.79 9.67 -7.41
CA THR A 36 9.96 10.02 -8.57
C THR A 36 8.66 9.22 -8.63
N TYR A 37 8.50 8.24 -7.73
CA TYR A 37 7.39 7.31 -7.70
C TYR A 37 6.01 7.99 -7.65
N GLU A 38 5.85 8.96 -6.74
CA GLU A 38 4.55 9.62 -6.57
C GLU A 38 4.19 10.43 -7.82
N GLN A 39 5.15 11.14 -8.42
CA GLN A 39 4.93 11.87 -9.67
C GLN A 39 4.54 10.94 -10.82
N ASP A 40 5.22 9.81 -10.94
CA ASP A 40 4.96 8.82 -11.99
C ASP A 40 3.59 8.14 -11.79
N THR A 41 3.21 7.79 -10.56
CA THR A 41 1.90 7.18 -10.27
C THR A 41 0.74 8.16 -10.45
N LEU A 42 0.94 9.45 -10.15
CA LEU A 42 -0.01 10.52 -10.49
C LEU A 42 -0.19 10.64 -12.02
N MET A 43 0.90 10.58 -12.78
CA MET A 43 0.85 10.61 -14.24
C MET A 43 0.09 9.41 -14.82
N MET A 44 0.23 8.24 -14.20
CA MET A 44 -0.52 7.02 -14.54
C MET A 44 -1.99 7.06 -14.11
N GLN A 45 -2.44 8.13 -13.44
CA GLN A 45 -3.77 8.24 -12.85
C GLN A 45 -4.10 7.05 -11.94
N TYR A 46 -3.12 6.61 -11.15
CA TYR A 46 -3.30 5.47 -10.27
C TYR A 46 -4.26 5.79 -9.13
N ARG A 47 -5.43 5.15 -9.11
CA ARG A 47 -6.53 5.46 -8.16
C ARG A 47 -6.73 4.44 -7.04
N ALA A 48 -5.94 3.37 -6.98
CA ALA A 48 -6.17 2.28 -6.02
C ALA A 48 -6.12 2.76 -4.56
N THR A 49 -5.19 3.66 -4.23
CA THR A 49 -5.04 4.24 -2.89
C THR A 49 -6.29 5.04 -2.48
N HIS A 50 -6.80 5.90 -3.35
CA HIS A 50 -8.03 6.66 -3.10
C HIS A 50 -9.23 5.73 -2.91
N LEU A 51 -9.41 4.76 -3.80
CA LEU A 51 -10.52 3.82 -3.72
C LEU A 51 -10.46 2.95 -2.45
N ALA A 52 -9.27 2.53 -2.02
CA ALA A 52 -9.08 1.80 -0.76
C ALA A 52 -9.44 2.66 0.45
N VAL A 53 -8.92 3.89 0.52
CA VAL A 53 -9.19 4.81 1.63
C VAL A 53 -10.67 5.22 1.70
N ASP A 54 -11.32 5.43 0.56
CA ASP A 54 -12.76 5.72 0.52
C ASP A 54 -13.60 4.57 1.09
N LEU A 55 -13.33 3.32 0.67
CA LEU A 55 -14.02 2.15 1.21
C LEU A 55 -13.77 1.98 2.71
N LEU A 56 -12.52 2.13 3.13
CA LEU A 56 -12.11 1.97 4.53
C LEU A 56 -12.77 3.05 5.41
N SER A 57 -12.76 4.30 4.95
CA SER A 57 -13.35 5.43 5.67
C SER A 57 -14.88 5.35 5.74
N ALA A 58 -15.54 4.89 4.68
CA ALA A 58 -16.99 4.66 4.71
C ALA A 58 -17.40 3.62 5.77
N ASN A 59 -16.44 2.77 6.12
CA ASN A 59 -16.61 1.69 7.05
C ASN A 59 -16.31 2.15 8.48
N VAL A 60 -15.20 2.85 8.74
CA VAL A 60 -14.87 3.38 10.07
C VAL A 60 -15.53 4.75 10.25
N SER A 61 -16.64 4.87 10.98
CA SER A 61 -17.38 6.14 11.12
C SER A 61 -17.03 6.95 12.37
N GLU A 62 -16.54 6.32 13.43
CA GLU A 62 -16.38 6.97 14.75
C GLU A 62 -14.95 6.85 15.27
N ASN A 63 -14.50 7.87 16.03
CA ASN A 63 -13.23 7.93 16.75
C ASN A 63 -11.99 7.57 15.91
N ARG A 64 -11.95 8.04 14.66
CA ARG A 64 -10.88 7.76 13.69
C ARG A 64 -9.51 8.23 14.18
N GLU A 65 -9.51 9.29 14.98
CA GLU A 65 -8.33 9.87 15.61
C GLU A 65 -7.63 8.89 16.56
N ALA A 66 -8.36 7.97 17.21
CA ALA A 66 -7.79 6.99 18.13
C ALA A 66 -7.41 5.65 17.47
N VAL A 67 -7.83 5.43 16.21
CA VAL A 67 -7.61 4.18 15.47
C VAL A 67 -6.12 3.98 15.22
N GLN A 68 -5.59 2.84 15.63
CA GLN A 68 -4.24 2.39 15.29
C GLN A 68 -4.23 1.70 13.92
N VAL A 69 -3.54 2.29 12.95
CA VAL A 69 -3.44 1.81 11.57
C VAL A 69 -2.08 1.16 11.33
N LEU A 70 -2.08 -0.06 10.80
CA LEU A 70 -0.90 -0.70 10.19
C LEU A 70 -1.01 -0.59 8.67
N ASP A 71 -0.08 0.15 8.06
CA ASP A 71 0.04 0.33 6.62
C ASP A 71 1.15 -0.56 6.08
N VAL A 72 0.76 -1.66 5.42
CA VAL A 72 1.67 -2.71 4.94
C VAL A 72 1.92 -2.54 3.44
N ALA A 73 3.21 -2.58 3.07
CA ALA A 73 3.71 -2.05 1.80
C ALA A 73 3.34 -0.56 1.64
N CYS A 74 3.67 0.24 2.66
CA CYS A 74 3.24 1.64 2.76
C CYS A 74 3.82 2.54 1.66
N GLY A 75 4.87 2.11 0.96
CA GLY A 75 5.50 2.89 -0.11
C GLY A 75 5.96 4.26 0.37
N SER A 76 5.67 5.29 -0.44
CA SER A 76 5.91 6.71 -0.13
C SER A 76 4.98 7.29 0.95
N GLY A 77 4.03 6.50 1.47
CA GLY A 77 3.07 6.92 2.50
C GLY A 77 1.79 7.56 1.99
N ARG A 78 1.43 7.30 0.72
CA ARG A 78 0.24 7.89 0.08
C ARG A 78 -1.08 7.51 0.76
N VAL A 79 -1.18 6.27 1.25
CA VAL A 79 -2.37 5.80 1.98
C VAL A 79 -2.55 6.57 3.28
N ALA A 80 -1.49 6.73 4.08
CA ALA A 80 -1.55 7.51 5.32
C ALA A 80 -1.96 8.97 5.07
N GLN A 81 -1.40 9.63 4.05
CA GLN A 81 -1.81 11.01 3.68
C GLN A 81 -3.31 11.13 3.43
N LEU A 82 -3.86 10.22 2.62
CA LEU A 82 -5.29 10.20 2.31
C LEU A 82 -6.14 9.86 3.53
N MET A 83 -5.65 9.01 4.43
CA MET A 83 -6.36 8.67 5.68
C MET A 83 -6.35 9.85 6.67
N VAL A 84 -5.29 10.65 6.73
CA VAL A 84 -5.26 11.88 7.54
C VAL A 84 -6.36 12.86 7.10
N GLU A 85 -6.58 13.01 5.79
CA GLU A 85 -7.69 13.81 5.27
C GLU A 85 -9.08 13.30 5.73
N ARG A 86 -9.15 12.04 6.18
CA ARG A 86 -10.37 11.40 6.71
C ARG A 86 -10.40 11.31 8.24
N GLY A 87 -9.42 11.87 8.93
CA GLY A 87 -9.40 12.00 10.40
C GLY A 87 -8.59 10.96 11.15
N PHE A 88 -7.88 10.05 10.46
CA PHE A 88 -6.97 9.10 11.10
C PHE A 88 -5.64 9.78 11.49
N GLN A 89 -5.02 9.37 12.59
CA GLN A 89 -3.83 10.04 13.11
C GLN A 89 -2.67 9.10 13.49
N HIS A 90 -2.93 7.80 13.66
CA HIS A 90 -1.93 6.86 14.16
C HIS A 90 -1.59 5.78 13.12
N PHE A 91 -0.33 5.78 12.67
CA PHE A 91 0.18 4.95 11.60
C PHE A 91 1.51 4.29 11.99
N VAL A 92 1.58 2.98 11.80
CA VAL A 92 2.81 2.20 11.71
C VAL A 92 2.94 1.72 10.28
N GLY A 93 4.08 1.99 9.64
CA GLY A 93 4.34 1.60 8.25
C GLY A 93 5.32 0.43 8.18
N VAL A 94 5.07 -0.50 7.26
CA VAL A 94 5.99 -1.58 6.89
C VAL A 94 6.21 -1.55 5.39
N ASP A 95 7.45 -1.55 4.94
CA ASP A 95 7.79 -1.69 3.51
C ASP A 95 9.11 -2.46 3.34
N GLY A 96 9.30 -3.07 2.18
CA GLY A 96 10.54 -3.78 1.84
C GLY A 96 11.61 -2.88 1.22
N SER A 97 11.24 -1.67 0.78
CA SER A 97 12.15 -0.69 0.18
C SER A 97 12.54 0.38 1.20
N ARG A 98 13.85 0.51 1.44
CA ARG A 98 14.39 1.59 2.30
C ARG A 98 14.12 2.96 1.67
N GLY A 99 14.28 3.09 0.35
CA GLY A 99 14.02 4.35 -0.35
C GLY A 99 12.57 4.79 -0.22
N MET A 100 11.61 3.85 -0.25
CA MET A 100 10.20 4.14 0.01
C MET A 100 9.96 4.61 1.45
N LEU A 101 10.52 3.90 2.43
CA LEU A 101 10.43 4.31 3.84
C LEU A 101 11.03 5.69 4.08
N ASP A 102 12.12 6.04 3.40
CA ASP A 102 12.72 7.38 3.50
C ASP A 102 11.79 8.47 2.95
N GLN A 103 10.98 8.18 1.92
CA GLN A 103 9.93 9.11 1.46
C GLN A 103 8.75 9.16 2.44
N ALA A 104 8.31 8.01 2.96
CA ALA A 104 7.25 7.96 3.98
C ALA A 104 7.65 8.75 5.24
N ALA A 105 8.91 8.67 5.67
CA ALA A 105 9.43 9.40 6.82
C ALA A 105 9.31 10.93 6.64
N LYS A 106 9.54 11.44 5.42
CA LYS A 106 9.42 12.88 5.12
C LYS A 106 8.00 13.43 5.30
N THR A 107 6.99 12.56 5.28
CA THR A 107 5.60 12.98 5.53
C THR A 107 5.36 13.37 6.99
N GLY A 108 6.16 12.84 7.92
CA GLY A 108 5.96 13.03 9.37
C GLY A 108 4.72 12.35 9.94
N LEU A 109 4.04 11.47 9.18
CA LEU A 109 2.77 10.86 9.58
C LEU A 109 2.92 9.57 10.39
N TYR A 110 4.01 8.85 10.21
CA TYR A 110 4.24 7.54 10.82
C TYR A 110 4.92 7.66 12.18
N GLN A 111 4.36 7.02 13.20
CA GLN A 111 5.02 6.91 14.51
C GLN A 111 6.19 5.93 14.45
N GLU A 112 6.08 4.92 13.60
CA GLU A 112 7.11 3.92 13.39
C GLU A 112 7.12 3.46 11.94
N LEU A 113 8.31 3.27 11.38
CA LEU A 113 8.55 2.74 10.05
C LEU A 113 9.49 1.54 10.15
N LYS A 114 9.08 0.41 9.57
CA LYS A 114 9.78 -0.87 9.70
C LYS A 114 10.15 -1.41 8.33
N LEU A 115 11.41 -1.78 8.17
CA LEU A 115 11.90 -2.44 6.97
C LEU A 115 11.69 -3.95 7.11
N ALA A 116 10.89 -4.55 6.23
CA ALA A 116 10.72 -6.00 6.15
C ALA A 116 10.23 -6.44 4.76
N LEU A 117 10.83 -7.49 4.22
CA LEU A 117 10.39 -8.11 2.98
C LEU A 117 9.23 -9.07 3.22
N LEU A 118 8.02 -8.64 2.84
CA LEU A 118 6.79 -9.37 3.09
C LEU A 118 6.81 -10.78 2.47
N GLY A 119 6.44 -11.79 3.26
CA GLY A 119 6.38 -13.19 2.84
C GLY A 119 7.74 -13.90 2.81
N THR A 120 8.83 -13.17 2.99
CA THR A 120 10.17 -13.74 3.24
C THR A 120 10.55 -13.60 4.71
N GLU A 121 10.24 -12.45 5.30
CA GLU A 121 10.43 -12.13 6.70
C GLU A 121 9.07 -12.08 7.41
N PRO A 122 9.03 -12.38 8.72
CA PRO A 122 7.81 -12.20 9.50
C PRO A 122 7.40 -10.71 9.52
N LEU A 123 6.10 -10.45 9.46
CA LEU A 123 5.55 -9.11 9.59
C LEU A 123 5.95 -8.53 10.96
N PRO A 124 6.69 -7.40 11.01
CA PRO A 124 7.22 -6.85 12.26
C PRO A 124 6.15 -6.03 13.01
N ALA A 125 4.97 -6.61 13.17
CA ALA A 125 3.80 -6.01 13.81
C ALA A 125 3.41 -6.82 15.04
N GLN A 126 3.01 -6.14 16.11
CA GLN A 126 2.49 -6.82 17.29
C GLN A 126 1.13 -7.46 16.97
N PRO A 127 0.93 -8.75 17.29
CA PRO A 127 -0.36 -9.39 17.13
C PRO A 127 -1.45 -8.68 17.94
N GLY A 128 -2.62 -8.49 17.34
CA GLY A 128 -3.79 -7.90 17.99
C GLY A 128 -3.61 -6.44 18.42
N ALA A 129 -2.70 -5.69 17.80
CA ALA A 129 -2.41 -4.31 18.18
C ALA A 129 -3.17 -3.26 17.35
N PHE A 130 -3.65 -3.62 16.15
CA PHE A 130 -4.15 -2.66 15.17
C PHE A 130 -5.66 -2.73 14.97
N ASP A 131 -6.31 -1.57 14.96
CA ASP A 131 -7.74 -1.42 14.65
C ASP A 131 -7.98 -1.57 13.13
N VAL A 132 -7.00 -1.14 12.33
CA VAL A 132 -7.03 -1.21 10.87
C VAL A 132 -5.71 -1.75 10.36
N VAL A 133 -5.78 -2.71 9.44
CA VAL A 133 -4.62 -3.19 8.68
C VAL A 133 -4.92 -2.98 7.21
N VAL A 134 -4.06 -2.24 6.52
CA VAL A 134 -4.24 -1.87 5.11
C VAL A 134 -3.05 -2.33 4.29
N LEU A 135 -3.33 -2.92 3.13
CA LEU A 135 -2.32 -3.28 2.12
C LEU A 135 -2.90 -2.92 0.76
N VAL A 136 -2.23 -2.02 0.03
CA VAL A 136 -2.71 -1.51 -1.26
C VAL A 136 -1.66 -1.63 -2.35
N GLY A 137 -2.01 -2.32 -3.44
CA GLY A 137 -1.17 -2.38 -4.64
C GLY A 137 0.11 -3.22 -4.52
N ALA A 138 0.16 -4.13 -3.55
CA ALA A 138 1.32 -5.00 -3.31
C ALA A 138 0.95 -6.48 -3.14
N LEU A 139 -0.34 -6.88 -3.25
CA LEU A 139 -0.74 -8.28 -3.09
C LEU A 139 -0.42 -9.07 -4.36
N ASP A 140 0.81 -9.50 -4.48
CA ASP A 140 1.33 -10.17 -5.65
C ASP A 140 2.43 -11.15 -5.20
N PRO A 141 2.60 -12.32 -5.85
CA PRO A 141 3.64 -13.28 -5.49
C PRO A 141 5.04 -12.67 -5.39
N GLY A 142 5.29 -11.57 -6.11
CA GLY A 142 6.54 -10.86 -6.08
C GLY A 142 6.69 -9.80 -4.97
N PHE A 143 5.60 -9.26 -4.44
CA PHE A 143 5.63 -8.17 -3.48
C PHE A 143 5.20 -8.64 -2.09
N ALA A 144 3.91 -8.92 -1.93
CA ALA A 144 3.33 -9.54 -0.75
C ALA A 144 2.55 -10.79 -1.21
N PRO A 145 3.12 -11.99 -1.12
CA PRO A 145 2.40 -13.20 -1.47
C PRO A 145 1.19 -13.40 -0.55
N VAL A 146 0.20 -14.18 -1.01
CA VAL A 146 -1.05 -14.41 -0.25
C VAL A 146 -0.82 -15.01 1.15
N SER A 147 0.33 -15.66 1.38
CA SER A 147 0.73 -16.15 2.70
C SER A 147 0.77 -15.05 3.76
N VAL A 148 1.07 -13.80 3.37
CA VAL A 148 1.14 -12.63 4.25
C VAL A 148 -0.22 -12.29 4.85
N VAL A 149 -1.33 -12.60 4.17
CA VAL A 149 -2.69 -12.29 4.63
C VAL A 149 -2.96 -12.85 6.02
N ARG A 150 -2.42 -14.04 6.32
CA ARG A 150 -2.54 -14.62 7.66
C ARG A 150 -1.92 -13.71 8.71
N GLU A 151 -0.72 -13.20 8.49
CA GLU A 151 -0.02 -12.32 9.44
C GLU A 151 -0.73 -10.97 9.58
N LEU A 152 -1.29 -10.43 8.49
CA LEU A 152 -2.15 -9.23 8.53
C LEU A 152 -3.36 -9.44 9.46
N CYS A 153 -4.04 -10.60 9.34
CA CYS A 153 -5.15 -10.95 10.23
C CYS A 153 -4.71 -11.07 11.70
N HIS A 154 -3.51 -11.58 11.98
CA HIS A 154 -3.01 -11.70 13.34
C HIS A 154 -2.63 -10.34 13.95
N ALA A 155 -2.16 -9.38 13.15
CA ALA A 155 -1.86 -8.03 13.60
C ALA A 155 -3.12 -7.23 14.00
N ALA A 156 -4.26 -7.56 13.39
CA ALA A 156 -5.55 -6.95 13.67
C ALA A 156 -6.10 -7.35 15.06
N LYS A 157 -6.59 -6.39 15.84
CA LYS A 157 -7.26 -6.65 17.14
C LYS A 157 -8.40 -7.66 16.97
N PRO A 158 -8.51 -8.65 17.87
CA PRO A 158 -9.64 -9.56 17.88
C PRO A 158 -10.90 -8.84 18.39
N GLY A 159 -12.08 -9.16 17.84
CA GLY A 159 -13.34 -8.58 18.31
C GLY A 159 -14.61 -9.26 17.75
N PRO A 160 -15.77 -9.10 18.43
CA PRO A 160 -17.07 -9.54 17.91
C PRO A 160 -17.41 -8.76 16.62
N PRO A 161 -18.29 -9.28 15.74
CA PRO A 161 -18.55 -8.71 14.40
C PRO A 161 -18.83 -7.20 14.34
N ALA A 162 -19.41 -6.61 15.40
CA ALA A 162 -19.69 -5.18 15.51
C ALA A 162 -18.46 -4.30 15.86
N ALA A 163 -17.36 -4.90 16.31
CA ALA A 163 -16.13 -4.24 16.75
C ALA A 163 -14.86 -4.81 16.09
N ARG A 164 -15.01 -5.60 15.01
CA ARG A 164 -13.88 -6.21 14.32
C ARG A 164 -12.96 -5.14 13.74
N SER A 165 -11.66 -5.31 13.97
CA SER A 165 -10.64 -4.66 13.17
C SER A 165 -10.88 -4.91 11.69
N ARG A 166 -10.70 -3.86 10.89
CA ARG A 166 -10.99 -3.90 9.47
C ARG A 166 -9.69 -4.17 8.72
N LEU A 167 -9.56 -5.40 8.25
CA LEU A 167 -8.55 -5.76 7.28
C LEU A 167 -9.03 -5.28 5.91
N CYS A 168 -8.39 -4.24 5.37
CA CYS A 168 -8.59 -3.78 4.00
C CYS A 168 -7.37 -4.18 3.19
N VAL A 169 -7.38 -5.40 2.66
CA VAL A 169 -6.48 -5.74 1.56
C VAL A 169 -7.18 -5.23 0.31
N ARG A 170 -6.56 -4.33 -0.48
CA ARG A 170 -7.05 -3.96 -1.81
C ARG A 170 -5.94 -4.07 -2.84
N ASP A 171 -6.05 -5.05 -3.73
CA ASP A 171 -5.22 -5.09 -4.92
C ASP A 171 -5.95 -4.46 -6.11
N THR A 172 -5.17 -3.78 -6.96
CA THR A 172 -5.63 -3.36 -8.28
C THR A 172 -4.57 -3.84 -9.23
N VAL A 173 -4.79 -5.01 -9.84
CA VAL A 173 -3.99 -5.44 -10.97
C VAL A 173 -4.13 -4.34 -12.03
N VAL A 174 -3.05 -3.61 -12.29
CA VAL A 174 -2.95 -2.73 -13.46
C VAL A 174 -2.90 -3.64 -14.68
N THR A 175 -4.05 -4.19 -15.07
CA THR A 175 -4.20 -4.77 -16.40
C THR A 175 -4.39 -3.60 -17.35
N ALA A 176 -3.40 -3.38 -18.22
CA ALA A 176 -3.62 -2.55 -19.40
C ALA A 176 -4.79 -3.20 -20.17
N PRO A 177 -5.89 -2.49 -20.47
CA PRO A 177 -6.93 -3.08 -21.28
C PRO A 177 -6.33 -3.37 -22.66
N PRO A 178 -6.53 -4.58 -23.23
CA PRO A 178 -6.24 -4.78 -24.64
C PRO A 178 -7.29 -3.97 -25.42
N GLY A 179 -6.91 -2.75 -25.80
CA GLY A 179 -7.64 -1.86 -26.71
C GLY A 179 -9.16 -1.88 -26.60
N GLY A 180 -9.76 -1.04 -25.74
CA GLY A 180 -11.20 -0.85 -25.74
C GLY A 180 -11.67 0.11 -24.67
N ARG A 181 -12.49 1.09 -25.05
CA ARG A 181 -13.15 2.01 -24.12
C ARG A 181 -14.12 1.22 -23.24
N GLY A 182 -14.05 1.37 -21.92
CA GLY A 182 -15.18 1.06 -21.03
C GLY A 182 -14.81 0.41 -19.69
N GLY A 183 -15.34 1.00 -18.62
CA GLY A 183 -15.84 0.28 -17.43
C GLY A 183 -14.82 -0.32 -16.47
N PHE A 184 -14.73 0.26 -15.27
CA PHE A 184 -14.06 -0.33 -14.11
C PHE A 184 -14.97 -1.40 -13.49
N THR A 185 -14.60 -2.68 -13.54
CA THR A 185 -15.28 -3.74 -12.78
C THR A 185 -14.45 -4.12 -11.55
N PRO A 186 -14.94 -3.90 -10.33
CA PRO A 186 -14.27 -4.38 -9.12
C PRO A 186 -14.38 -5.91 -9.05
N GLY A 187 -13.25 -6.60 -9.08
CA GLY A 187 -13.18 -7.98 -8.60
C GLY A 187 -13.17 -7.95 -7.07
N ALA A 188 -14.28 -8.36 -6.45
CA ALA A 188 -14.30 -8.65 -5.03
C ALA A 188 -13.55 -9.95 -4.78
N TYR A 189 -12.50 -9.91 -3.95
CA TYR A 189 -12.15 -11.07 -3.17
C TYR A 189 -12.78 -10.86 -1.79
N GLU A 190 -13.76 -11.71 -1.48
CA GLU A 190 -14.24 -11.87 -0.12
C GLU A 190 -13.24 -12.79 0.61
N ALA A 191 -12.78 -12.34 1.78
CA ALA A 191 -12.12 -13.15 2.80
C ALA A 191 -12.77 -12.83 4.15
#